data_AF-A0A401ZXC7-F1
#
_entry.id   AF-A0A401ZXC7-F1
#
_cell.length_a   1.000
_cell.length_b   1.000
_cell.length_c   1.000
_cell.angle_alpha   90.00
_cell.angle_beta   90.00
_cell.angle_gamma   90.00
#
_symmetry.space_group_name_H-M   'P 1'
#
loop_
_entity.id
_entity.type
_entity.pdbx_description
1 polymer ?
#
loop_
_entity_poly.entity_id
_entity_poly.type
_entity_poly.pdbx_seq_one_letter_code
_entity_poly.pdbx_strand_id
1 'polypeptide(L)'
;MNELVEATELSSRREGPEKAPPYRSFLTLSTRSLAILALLAGVILLGYDLSFATSAHALISATPLLLIGVASLAFLLILRPRPLDLLKALIVSVAFILWGVDQLLPAGWWATTLGDIVIVLYVIDLGWMLLSQRNA
;
A
#
# COMPACT_ATOMS: atom_id res chain seq x y z
N MET A 1 -1.60 13.29 51.31
CA MET A 1 -1.26 11.99 50.68
C MET A 1 -2.48 11.33 50.03
N ASN A 2 -3.67 11.37 50.65
CA ASN A 2 -4.92 10.85 50.04
C ASN A 2 -5.33 11.52 48.72
N GLU A 3 -5.20 12.84 48.59
CA GLU A 3 -5.66 13.55 47.38
C GLU A 3 -4.88 13.20 46.11
N LEU A 4 -3.59 12.85 46.25
CA LEU A 4 -2.76 12.44 45.12
C LEU A 4 -3.11 11.02 44.65
N VAL A 5 -3.53 10.15 45.56
CA VAL A 5 -3.99 8.79 45.23
C VAL A 5 -5.34 8.87 44.51
N GLU A 6 -6.25 9.73 44.97
CA GLU A 6 -7.57 9.93 44.37
C GLU A 6 -7.47 10.57 42.97
N ALA A 7 -6.59 11.54 42.78
CA ALA A 7 -6.32 12.13 41.46
C ALA A 7 -5.72 11.11 40.47
N THR A 8 -4.89 10.18 40.96
CA THR A 8 -4.28 9.13 40.14
C THR A 8 -5.31 8.06 39.74
N GLU A 9 -6.21 7.68 40.64
CA GLU A 9 -7.32 6.76 40.33
C GLU A 9 -8.33 7.40 39.37
N LEU A 10 -8.64 8.69 39.52
CA LEU A 10 -9.52 9.43 38.60
C LEU A 10 -8.91 9.61 37.21
N SER A 11 -7.59 9.78 37.11
CA SER A 11 -6.87 9.81 35.84
C SER A 11 -6.88 8.43 35.16
N SER A 12 -6.62 7.36 35.92
CA SER A 12 -6.63 5.97 35.43
C SER A 12 -8.03 5.53 34.95
N ARG A 13 -9.11 6.04 35.57
CA ARG A 13 -10.49 5.70 35.21
C ARG A 13 -11.03 6.43 33.97
N ARG A 14 -10.36 7.48 33.49
CA ARG A 14 -10.78 8.24 32.29
C ARG A 14 -10.24 7.67 30.98
N GLU A 15 -9.24 6.80 31.02
CA GLU A 15 -8.74 6.09 29.84
C GLU A 15 -9.47 4.77 29.62
N GLY A 16 -10.79 4.84 29.45
CA GLY A 16 -11.53 3.72 28.84
C GLY A 16 -11.06 3.55 27.39
N PRO A 17 -10.96 2.31 26.86
CA PRO A 17 -10.44 2.07 25.51
C PRO A 17 -11.26 2.87 24.51
N GLU A 18 -10.64 3.87 23.90
CA GLU A 18 -11.23 4.72 22.87
C GLU A 18 -11.77 3.80 21.76
N LYS A 19 -13.10 3.64 21.71
CA LYS A 19 -13.74 2.75 20.75
C LYS A 19 -13.43 3.26 19.35
N ALA A 20 -12.54 2.55 18.66
CA ALA A 20 -12.20 2.84 17.29
C ALA A 20 -13.48 2.92 16.44
N PRO A 21 -13.59 3.89 15.52
CA PRO A 21 -14.82 4.11 14.79
C PRO A 21 -15.16 2.89 13.91
N PRO A 22 -16.46 2.56 13.75
CA PRO A 22 -16.92 1.29 13.15
C PRO A 22 -16.43 1.07 11.70
N TYR A 23 -16.09 2.13 10.98
CA TYR A 23 -15.58 2.05 9.61
C TYR A 23 -14.15 1.48 9.51
N ARG A 24 -13.35 1.51 10.60
CA ARG A 24 -11.98 0.96 10.61
C ARG A 24 -11.96 -0.56 10.41
N SER A 25 -12.93 -1.27 10.98
CA SER A 25 -13.01 -2.73 10.86
C SER A 25 -13.39 -3.15 9.42
N PHE A 26 -14.26 -2.38 8.77
CA PHE A 26 -14.60 -2.60 7.37
C PHE A 26 -13.42 -2.32 6.45
N LEU A 27 -12.73 -1.18 6.62
CA LEU A 27 -11.56 -0.82 5.82
C LEU A 27 -10.40 -1.81 5.98
N THR A 28 -10.13 -2.29 7.20
CA THR A 28 -9.07 -3.29 7.42
C THR A 28 -9.41 -4.64 6.80
N LEU A 29 -10.67 -5.05 6.84
CA LEU A 29 -11.15 -6.25 6.16
C LEU A 29 -11.03 -6.12 4.64
N SER A 30 -11.52 -5.01 4.07
CA SER A 30 -11.40 -4.73 2.63
C SER A 30 -9.95 -4.71 2.16
N THR A 31 -9.06 -4.07 2.93
CA THR A 31 -7.62 -4.02 2.62
C THR A 31 -6.99 -5.40 2.59
N ARG A 32 -7.28 -6.24 3.60
CA ARG A 32 -6.78 -7.61 3.68
C ARG A 32 -7.28 -8.46 2.51
N SER A 33 -8.56 -8.32 2.17
CA SER A 33 -9.13 -9.03 1.02
C SER A 33 -8.48 -8.63 -0.30
N LEU A 34 -8.24 -7.33 -0.53
CA LEU A 34 -7.51 -6.87 -1.72
C LEU A 34 -6.08 -7.39 -1.78
N ALA A 35 -5.36 -7.41 -0.65
CA ALA A 35 -3.99 -7.92 -0.60
C ALA A 35 -3.93 -9.42 -0.94
N ILE A 36 -4.86 -10.22 -0.39
CA ILE A 36 -4.96 -11.66 -0.72
C ILE A 36 -5.29 -11.84 -2.20
N LEU A 37 -6.24 -11.07 -2.73
CA LEU A 37 -6.59 -11.10 -4.16
C LEU A 37 -5.40 -10.73 -5.05
N ALA A 38 -4.61 -9.72 -4.67
CA ALA A 38 -3.41 -9.33 -5.40
C ALA A 38 -2.38 -10.46 -5.44
N LEU A 39 -2.14 -11.13 -4.31
CA LEU A 39 -1.23 -12.28 -4.24
C LEU A 39 -1.73 -13.46 -5.08
N LEU A 40 -3.01 -13.78 -5.00
CA LEU A 40 -3.63 -14.83 -5.81
C LEU A 40 -3.51 -14.50 -7.31
N ALA A 41 -3.79 -13.26 -7.71
CA ALA A 41 -3.63 -12.81 -9.08
C ALA A 41 -2.17 -12.92 -9.56
N GLY A 42 -1.19 -12.59 -8.72
CA GLY A 42 0.23 -12.77 -9.02
C GLY A 42 0.63 -14.24 -9.21
N VAL A 43 0.12 -15.15 -8.37
CA VAL A 43 0.35 -16.60 -8.53
C VAL A 43 -0.29 -17.13 -9.82
N ILE A 44 -1.50 -16.69 -10.14
CA ILE A 44 -2.19 -17.05 -11.39
C ILE A 44 -1.40 -16.53 -12.60
N LEU A 45 -0.90 -15.29 -12.55
CA LEU A 45 -0.06 -14.72 -13.59
C LEU A 45 1.18 -15.57 -13.84
N LEU A 46 1.93 -15.90 -12.78
CA LEU A 46 3.12 -16.75 -12.87
C LEU A 46 2.79 -18.13 -13.49
N GLY A 47 1.67 -18.74 -13.10
CA GLY A 47 1.22 -20.00 -13.68
C GLY A 47 0.80 -19.88 -15.15
N TYR A 48 0.17 -18.76 -15.53
CA TYR A 48 -0.27 -18.49 -16.90
C TYR A 48 0.91 -18.24 -17.84
N ASP A 49 1.90 -17.47 -17.39
CA ASP A 49 3.07 -17.13 -18.20
C ASP A 49 3.99 -18.32 -18.49
N LEU A 50 4.03 -19.29 -17.56
CA LEU A 50 4.71 -20.57 -17.77
C LEU A 50 4.00 -21.47 -18.80
N SER A 51 2.72 -21.20 -19.09
CA SER A 51 1.86 -22.11 -19.86
C SER A 51 1.46 -21.55 -21.24
N PHE A 52 1.25 -20.24 -21.38
CA PHE A 52 0.73 -19.63 -22.60
C PHE A 52 1.19 -18.17 -22.80
N ALA A 53 2.04 -17.93 -23.79
CA ALA A 53 2.36 -16.59 -24.27
C ALA A 53 1.22 -16.07 -25.16
N THR A 54 0.21 -15.44 -24.57
CA THR A 54 -0.88 -14.82 -25.33
C THR A 54 -1.16 -13.40 -24.87
N SER A 55 -1.83 -12.64 -25.74
CA SER A 55 -2.19 -11.22 -25.64
C SER A 55 -2.96 -10.81 -24.38
N ALA A 56 -3.37 -11.76 -23.51
CA ALA A 56 -3.99 -11.49 -22.22
C ALA A 56 -3.00 -11.16 -21.10
N HIS A 57 -1.69 -11.35 -21.32
CA HIS A 57 -0.66 -11.16 -20.30
C HIS A 57 -0.71 -9.75 -19.66
N ALA A 58 -0.92 -8.70 -20.47
CA ALA A 58 -1.06 -7.32 -20.03
C ALA A 58 -2.14 -7.10 -18.95
N LEU A 59 -3.31 -7.71 -19.12
CA LEU A 59 -4.42 -7.56 -18.18
C LEU A 59 -4.18 -8.37 -16.89
N ILE A 60 -3.63 -9.57 -17.05
CA ILE A 60 -3.35 -10.48 -15.93
C ILE A 60 -2.22 -9.89 -15.07
N SER A 61 -1.23 -9.21 -15.67
CA SER A 61 -0.13 -8.56 -14.94
C SER A 61 -0.55 -7.25 -14.29
N ALA A 62 -1.38 -6.45 -14.95
CA ALA A 62 -1.91 -5.20 -14.39
C ALA A 62 -2.77 -5.41 -13.13
N THR A 63 -3.51 -6.51 -13.07
CA THR A 63 -4.48 -6.80 -11.99
C THR A 63 -3.83 -6.83 -10.59
N PRO A 64 -2.79 -7.63 -10.30
CA PRO A 64 -2.15 -7.64 -9.00
C PRO A 64 -1.50 -6.28 -8.65
N LEU A 65 -0.93 -5.60 -9.65
CA LEU A 65 -0.31 -4.28 -9.54
C LEU A 65 -1.29 -3.22 -9.05
N LEU A 66 -2.46 -3.14 -9.70
CA LEU A 66 -3.52 -2.21 -9.32
C LEU A 66 -4.11 -2.57 -7.94
N LEU A 67 -4.36 -3.85 -7.69
CA LEU A 67 -4.93 -4.31 -6.41
C LEU A 67 -4.03 -3.96 -5.22
N ILE A 68 -2.72 -4.21 -5.32
CA ILE A 68 -1.80 -3.93 -4.21
C ILE A 68 -1.60 -2.43 -4.01
N GLY A 69 -1.52 -1.64 -5.10
CA GLY A 69 -1.39 -0.20 -5.02
C GLY A 69 -2.61 0.44 -4.35
N VAL A 70 -3.82 0.02 -4.72
CA VAL A 70 -5.07 0.49 -4.09
C VAL A 70 -5.17 0.03 -2.64
N ALA A 71 -4.79 -1.21 -2.33
CA ALA A 71 -4.81 -1.74 -0.96
C ALA A 71 -3.89 -0.91 -0.04
N SER A 72 -2.67 -0.61 -0.49
CA SER A 72 -1.72 0.21 0.25
C SER A 72 -2.23 1.63 0.49
N LEU A 73 -2.90 2.21 -0.51
CA LEU A 73 -3.52 3.54 -0.41
C LEU A 73 -4.71 3.56 0.57
N ALA A 74 -5.51 2.50 0.60
CA ALA A 74 -6.57 2.32 1.60
C ALA A 74 -5.98 2.13 3.01
N PHE A 75 -4.88 1.37 3.14
CA PHE A 75 -4.21 1.12 4.41
C PHE A 75 -3.62 2.40 5.03
N LEU A 76 -3.11 3.30 4.20
CA LEU A 76 -2.62 4.63 4.58
C LEU A 76 -3.68 5.47 5.31
N LEU A 77 -4.94 5.40 4.86
CA LEU A 77 -6.06 6.11 5.49
C LEU A 77 -6.40 5.56 6.88
N ILE A 78 -6.08 4.29 7.13
CA ILE A 78 -6.39 3.61 8.40
C ILE A 78 -5.34 3.92 9.46
N LEU A 79 -4.05 3.84 9.13
CA LEU A 79 -2.99 3.84 10.14
C LEU A 79 -2.57 5.22 10.67
N ARG A 80 -2.91 6.33 9.99
CA ARG A 80 -2.34 7.68 10.27
C ARG A 80 -0.84 7.60 10.62
N PRO A 81 -0.01 7.05 9.73
CA PRO A 81 1.42 6.94 9.99
C PRO A 81 2.07 8.32 10.09
N ARG A 82 3.31 8.36 10.62
CA ARG A 82 4.11 9.60 10.63
C ARG A 82 4.18 10.18 9.21
N PRO A 83 4.24 11.51 9.05
CA PRO A 83 4.12 12.15 7.73
C PRO A 83 5.14 11.64 6.69
N LEU A 84 6.34 11.26 7.13
CA LEU A 84 7.36 10.67 6.25
C LEU A 84 7.02 9.24 5.80
N ASP A 85 6.45 8.43 6.70
CA ASP A 85 6.03 7.07 6.37
C ASP A 85 4.79 7.09 5.47
N LEU A 86 3.93 8.11 5.63
CA LEU A 86 2.82 8.39 4.74
C LEU A 86 3.31 8.71 3.32
N LEU A 87 4.30 9.60 3.20
CA LEU A 87 4.86 9.99 1.91
C LEU A 87 5.49 8.78 1.19
N LYS A 88 6.27 7.96 1.90
CA LYS A 88 6.85 6.72 1.36
C LYS A 88 5.79 5.78 0.83
N ALA A 89 4.82 5.43 1.68
CA ALA A 89 3.77 4.50 1.30
C ALA A 89 2.93 5.05 0.13
N LEU A 90 2.75 6.36 0.04
CA LEU A 90 2.05 7.00 -1.07
C LEU A 90 2.85 6.92 -2.37
N ILE A 91 4.16 7.19 -2.35
CA ILE A 91 5.07 7.04 -3.50
C ILE A 91 5.00 5.61 -4.04
N VAL A 92 5.14 4.62 -3.15
CA VAL A 92 5.08 3.19 -3.51
C VAL A 92 3.71 2.81 -4.08
N SER A 93 2.63 3.23 -3.42
CA SER A 93 1.27 2.91 -3.88
C SER A 93 1.00 3.49 -5.27
N VAL A 94 1.40 4.74 -5.51
CA VAL A 94 1.28 5.40 -6.82
C VAL A 94 2.15 4.71 -7.86
N ALA A 95 3.38 4.30 -7.52
CA ALA A 95 4.25 3.57 -8.43
C ALA A 95 3.61 2.25 -8.89
N PHE A 96 3.04 1.46 -7.98
CA PHE A 96 2.33 0.22 -8.33
C PHE A 96 1.09 0.47 -9.20
N ILE A 97 0.32 1.52 -8.93
CA ILE A 97 -0.86 1.87 -9.74
C ILE A 97 -0.44 2.29 -11.15
N LEU A 98 0.52 3.21 -11.25
CA LEU A 98 1.03 3.68 -12.54
C LEU A 98 1.60 2.50 -13.33
N TRP A 99 2.36 1.62 -12.70
CA TRP A 99 2.91 0.45 -13.39
C TRP A 99 1.82 -0.53 -13.85
N GLY A 100 0.74 -0.71 -13.09
CA GLY A 100 -0.42 -1.46 -13.55
C GLY A 100 -1.13 -0.82 -14.74
N VAL A 101 -1.21 0.51 -14.79
CA VAL A 101 -1.75 1.25 -15.94
C VAL A 101 -0.84 1.13 -17.16
N ASP A 102 0.48 1.17 -16.97
CA ASP A 102 1.48 1.00 -18.02
C ASP A 102 1.31 -0.33 -18.77
N GLN A 103 1.07 -1.41 -18.03
CA GLN A 103 0.82 -2.74 -18.60
C GLN A 103 -0.41 -2.78 -19.51
N LEU A 104 -1.40 -1.90 -19.31
CA LEU A 104 -2.62 -1.84 -20.11
C LEU A 104 -2.49 -0.92 -21.33
N LEU A 105 -1.45 -0.08 -21.38
CA LEU A 105 -1.24 0.84 -22.49
C LEU A 105 -0.62 0.09 -23.69
N PRO A 106 -1.09 0.37 -24.93
CA PRO A 106 -0.39 -0.10 -26.11
C PRO A 106 0.99 0.56 -26.21
N ALA A 107 1.96 -0.18 -26.76
CA ALA A 107 3.32 0.32 -26.94
C ALA A 107 3.32 1.65 -27.70
N GLY A 108 3.91 2.67 -27.09
CA GLY A 108 3.92 4.03 -27.61
C GLY A 108 4.53 5.00 -26.61
N TRP A 109 4.63 6.27 -27.01
CA TRP A 109 5.29 7.31 -26.21
C TRP A 109 4.73 7.45 -24.79
N TRP A 110 3.41 7.29 -24.63
CA TRP A 110 2.75 7.35 -23.33
C TRP A 110 3.15 6.19 -22.40
N ALA A 111 3.20 4.95 -22.91
CA ALA A 111 3.66 3.81 -22.12
C ALA A 111 5.12 4.00 -21.69
N THR A 112 6.01 4.37 -22.62
CA THR A 112 7.43 4.63 -22.29
C THR A 112 7.58 5.72 -21.22
N THR A 113 6.88 6.84 -21.37
CA THR A 113 6.95 7.94 -20.40
C THR A 113 6.42 7.53 -19.03
N LEU A 114 5.34 6.75 -18.98
CA LEU A 114 4.73 6.29 -17.74
C LEU A 114 5.63 5.26 -17.04
N GLY A 115 6.22 4.34 -17.80
CA GLY A 115 7.26 3.42 -17.33
C GLY A 115 8.47 4.16 -16.74
N ASP A 116 8.98 5.20 -17.40
CA ASP A 116 10.09 6.01 -16.89
C ASP A 116 9.73 6.70 -15.57
N ILE A 117 8.51 7.24 -15.43
CA ILE A 117 8.03 7.83 -14.18
C ILE A 117 8.00 6.77 -13.07
N VAL A 118 7.49 5.57 -13.35
CA VAL A 118 7.47 4.44 -12.40
C VAL A 118 8.88 4.11 -11.93
N ILE A 119 9.84 4.02 -12.84
CA ILE A 119 11.25 3.73 -12.52
C ILE A 119 11.82 4.82 -11.60
N VAL A 120 11.59 6.10 -11.91
CA VAL A 120 12.06 7.22 -11.08
C VAL A 120 11.46 7.15 -9.67
N LEU A 121 10.16 6.84 -9.53
CA LEU A 121 9.51 6.68 -8.23
C LEU A 121 10.13 5.54 -7.43
N TYR A 122 10.43 4.40 -8.06
CA TYR A 122 11.13 3.28 -7.40
C TYR A 122 12.54 3.64 -6.97
N VAL A 123 13.30 4.37 -7.79
CA VAL A 123 14.66 4.81 -7.44
C VAL A 123 14.63 5.75 -6.24
N ILE A 124 13.66 6.67 -6.19
CA ILE A 124 13.46 7.57 -5.04
C ILE A 124 13.11 6.76 -3.79
N ASP A 125 12.17 5.81 -3.88
CA ASP A 125 11.76 4.98 -2.75
C ASP A 125 12.91 4.13 -2.19
N LEU A 126 13.64 3.43 -3.07
CA LEU A 126 14.81 2.63 -2.69
C LEU A 126 15.94 3.49 -2.12
N GLY A 127 16.23 4.63 -2.76
CA GLY A 127 17.25 5.57 -2.28
C GLY A 127 16.91 6.08 -0.87
N TRP A 128 15.64 6.40 -0.64
CA TRP A 128 15.18 6.79 0.69
C TRP A 128 15.29 5.64 1.69
N MET A 129 14.86 4.42 1.34
CA MET A 129 14.98 3.25 2.22
C MET A 129 16.42 3.00 2.65
N LEU A 130 17.38 3.07 1.71
CA LEU A 130 18.81 2.91 1.97
C LEU A 130 19.36 4.01 2.90
N LEU A 131 18.99 5.26 2.68
CA LEU A 131 19.39 6.39 3.54
C LEU A 131 18.76 6.27 4.94
N SER A 132 17.53 5.81 5.03
CA SER A 132 16.79 5.63 6.29
C SER A 132 17.42 4.54 7.16
N GLN A 133 17.94 3.45 6.57
CA GLN A 133 18.65 2.40 7.31
C GLN A 133 19.99 2.87 7.88
N ARG A 134 20.60 3.89 7.27
CA ARG A 134 21.88 4.43 7.72
C ARG A 134 21.77 5.29 9.00
N ASN A 135 20.56 5.72 9.34
CA ASN A 135 20.27 6.62 10.47
C ASN A 135 19.54 5.92 11.64
N ALA A 136 19.37 4.59 11.58
CA ALA A 136 18.75 3.76 12.61
C ALA A 136 19.82 2.94 13.35
#